data_AF-A0A820JKP4-F1
#
_entry.id   AF-A0A820JKP4-F1
#
_cell.length_a   1.000
_cell.length_b   1.000
_cell.length_c   1.000
_cell.angle_alpha   90.00
_cell.angle_beta   90.00
_cell.angle_gamma   90.00
#
_symmetry.space_group_name_H-M   'P 1'
#
loop_
_entity.id
_entity.type
_entity.pdbx_description
1 polymer ?
#
loop_
_entity_poly.entity_id
_entity_poly.type
_entity_poly.pdbx_seq_one_letter_code
_entity_poly.pdbx_strand_id
1 'polypeptide(L)'
;MIKNEILQNNFSTNSTSTTVMIESHSSLLASDDMKPTTEQLDGSSKQLSKHPIQFTPETLRTHLEPIIHNMVAWEDSYPFRQPVDPVALNILDYPTINKHIMNISTMHNKLLRGEYKNPLQFCDDAWLYTNKPLRVYKMCTKLAKLFVESIDRVVQELGYCCGRQYAYLPQVMLCYGKQSSDTYTFCVKCFNSIESESIFVGDDPTQALVEIPKKLFLLAKNDIQEPEIMIDCIICTRRWHQICALRLDQIWPEGFICNTCIREYNI
;
A
#
# COMPACT_ATOMS: atom_id res chain seq x y z
N MET A 1 -26.00 12.62 16.71
CA MET A 1 -26.21 11.23 17.18
C MET A 1 -25.31 10.31 16.36
N ILE A 2 -24.05 10.14 16.77
CA ILE A 2 -23.15 9.10 16.24
C ILE A 2 -22.65 8.35 17.47
N LYS A 3 -22.88 7.04 17.48
CA LYS A 3 -22.76 6.17 18.64
C LYS A 3 -21.30 5.95 19.02
N ASN A 4 -20.99 6.23 20.29
CA ASN A 4 -19.87 5.64 21.00
C ASN A 4 -20.09 4.13 21.07
N GLU A 5 -19.14 3.34 20.57
CA GLU A 5 -18.99 1.95 21.02
C GLU A 5 -17.63 1.79 21.71
N ILE A 6 -17.76 1.37 22.96
CA ILE A 6 -16.73 1.15 23.95
C ILE A 6 -15.98 -0.14 23.58
N LEU A 7 -14.69 -0.03 23.29
CA LEU A 7 -13.76 -1.17 23.41
C LEU A 7 -13.08 -1.09 24.78
N GLN A 8 -13.78 -1.55 25.80
CA GLN A 8 -13.15 -2.14 26.97
C GLN A 8 -12.87 -3.60 26.63
N ASN A 9 -11.60 -3.98 26.52
CA ASN A 9 -11.12 -5.28 27.00
C ASN A 9 -9.59 -5.37 26.96
N ASN A 10 -9.01 -5.47 28.16
CA ASN A 10 -7.78 -6.14 28.58
C ASN A 10 -6.74 -6.49 27.51
N PHE A 11 -5.70 -5.66 27.42
CA PHE A 11 -4.41 -6.07 26.87
C PHE A 11 -3.38 -6.14 27.99
N SER A 12 -2.93 -7.38 28.25
CA SER A 12 -1.76 -7.70 29.04
C SER A 12 -0.55 -6.93 28.54
N THR A 13 0.25 -6.46 29.49
CA THR A 13 1.51 -5.76 29.32
C THR A 13 2.42 -6.43 28.30
N ASN A 14 2.55 -5.82 27.12
CA ASN A 14 3.77 -5.90 26.32
C ASN A 14 3.94 -4.58 25.57
N SER A 15 5.16 -4.05 25.66
CA SER A 15 5.60 -2.76 25.14
C SER A 15 5.34 -2.63 23.64
N THR A 16 4.27 -1.92 23.28
CA THR A 16 4.06 -1.41 21.93
C THR A 16 3.63 0.03 22.03
N SER A 17 4.38 0.92 21.38
CA SER A 17 4.14 2.37 21.38
C SER A 17 2.81 2.67 20.70
N THR A 18 1.82 3.03 21.50
CA THR A 18 0.53 3.55 21.05
C THR A 18 0.66 5.07 20.87
N THR A 19 0.12 5.62 19.77
CA THR A 19 0.40 6.99 19.32
C THR A 19 -0.85 7.67 18.82
N VAL A 20 -1.13 8.89 19.25
CA VAL A 20 -2.38 9.63 19.00
C VAL A 20 -2.26 10.52 17.72
N MET A 21 -3.27 10.55 16.82
CA MET A 21 -3.29 11.30 15.54
C MET A 21 -4.66 11.96 15.26
N ILE A 22 -4.73 13.22 14.76
CA ILE A 22 -5.95 13.83 14.17
C ILE A 22 -5.64 14.61 12.88
N GLU A 23 -6.54 14.50 11.88
CA GLU A 23 -6.73 15.40 10.74
C GLU A 23 -7.79 16.48 11.04
N SER A 24 -7.51 17.75 10.71
CA SER A 24 -8.50 18.84 10.72
C SER A 24 -8.85 19.28 9.30
N HIS A 25 -10.14 19.26 8.98
CA HIS A 25 -10.68 19.87 7.76
C HIS A 25 -10.73 21.39 7.89
N SER A 26 -10.12 22.11 6.94
CA SER A 26 -10.46 23.52 6.68
C SER A 26 -10.45 23.85 5.20
N SER A 27 -11.49 24.57 4.81
CA SER A 27 -11.95 24.90 3.46
C SER A 27 -11.06 25.88 2.69
N LEU A 28 -11.02 25.66 1.38
CA LEU A 28 -10.54 26.47 0.26
C LEU A 28 -10.56 28.00 0.44
N LEU A 29 -9.43 28.65 0.09
CA LEU A 29 -9.41 29.90 -0.67
C LEU A 29 -8.23 29.90 -1.65
N ALA A 30 -8.54 30.08 -2.93
CA ALA A 30 -7.58 30.25 -4.02
C ALA A 30 -7.01 31.67 -4.03
N SER A 31 -5.74 31.81 -4.43
CA SER A 31 -5.20 33.08 -4.91
C SER A 31 -4.16 32.83 -6.01
N ASP A 32 -4.26 33.65 -7.05
CA ASP A 32 -3.57 33.60 -8.33
C ASP A 32 -2.13 34.15 -8.31
N ASP A 33 -1.42 33.79 -9.38
CA ASP A 33 -0.26 34.42 -10.03
C ASP A 33 1.15 34.29 -9.40
N MET A 34 2.08 33.66 -10.14
CA MET A 34 3.04 34.39 -11.01
C MET A 34 4.03 33.41 -11.67
N LYS A 35 4.06 33.40 -13.01
CA LYS A 35 4.90 32.53 -13.85
C LYS A 35 6.23 33.23 -14.17
N PRO A 36 7.41 32.62 -13.94
CA PRO A 36 8.64 33.09 -14.56
C PRO A 36 8.83 32.43 -15.93
N THR A 37 8.90 33.27 -16.95
CA THR A 37 9.34 32.96 -18.31
C THR A 37 10.81 32.53 -18.27
N THR A 38 11.13 31.36 -18.80
CA THR A 38 12.53 31.03 -19.18
C THR A 38 12.54 30.37 -20.55
N GLU A 39 13.54 30.78 -21.31
CA GLU A 39 13.69 30.67 -22.75
C GLU A 39 13.79 29.25 -23.30
N GLN A 40 13.31 29.10 -24.53
CA GLN A 40 13.33 27.87 -25.31
C GLN A 40 14.76 27.49 -25.66
N LEU A 41 15.15 26.27 -25.31
CA LEU A 41 16.23 25.54 -25.96
C LEU A 41 15.60 24.45 -26.84
N ASP A 42 15.80 24.61 -28.14
CA ASP A 42 15.45 23.63 -29.18
C ASP A 42 16.09 22.27 -28.86
N GLY A 43 15.24 21.32 -28.51
CA GLY A 43 15.56 19.90 -28.44
C GLY A 43 14.56 19.14 -29.27
N SER A 44 15.00 18.59 -30.40
CA SER A 44 14.17 17.77 -31.28
C SER A 44 13.78 16.47 -30.55
N SER A 45 12.71 16.50 -29.76
CA SER A 45 12.15 15.35 -29.08
C SER A 45 11.57 14.40 -30.12
N LYS A 46 12.33 13.38 -30.53
CA LYS A 46 11.80 12.24 -31.28
C LYS A 46 10.71 11.59 -30.42
N GLN A 47 9.46 11.86 -30.75
CA GLN A 47 8.31 11.27 -30.07
C GLN A 47 8.31 9.76 -30.33
N LEU A 48 8.76 8.98 -29.35
CA LEU A 48 8.77 7.51 -29.40
C LEU A 48 7.33 6.99 -29.56
N SER A 49 7.13 6.05 -30.47
CA SER A 49 5.82 5.44 -30.70
C SER A 49 5.39 4.60 -29.49
N LYS A 50 4.17 4.84 -29.01
CA LYS A 50 3.58 4.02 -27.93
C LYS A 50 3.15 2.66 -28.47
N HIS A 51 3.49 1.61 -27.75
CA HIS A 51 3.12 0.22 -28.05
C HIS A 51 2.59 -0.48 -26.78
N PRO A 52 1.37 -0.13 -26.31
CA PRO A 52 0.81 -0.71 -25.08
C PRO A 52 0.77 -2.24 -25.13
N ILE A 53 1.28 -2.89 -24.08
CA ILE A 53 1.26 -4.35 -23.99
C ILE A 53 -0.18 -4.86 -23.80
N GLN A 54 -0.51 -5.93 -24.48
CA GLN A 54 -1.76 -6.68 -24.26
C GLN A 54 -1.42 -8.15 -24.07
N PHE A 55 -1.95 -8.75 -23.00
CA PHE A 55 -1.81 -10.17 -22.74
C PHE A 55 -3.08 -10.89 -23.18
N THR A 56 -2.92 -12.02 -23.87
CA THR A 56 -4.04 -12.92 -24.09
C THR A 56 -4.35 -13.69 -22.81
N PRO A 57 -5.62 -14.09 -22.58
CA PRO A 57 -5.96 -14.97 -21.46
C PRO A 57 -5.12 -16.25 -21.43
N GLU A 58 -4.79 -16.80 -22.60
CA GLU A 58 -3.97 -18.00 -22.72
C GLU A 58 -2.55 -17.76 -22.22
N THR A 59 -1.90 -16.67 -22.66
CA THR A 59 -0.56 -16.30 -22.21
C THR A 59 -0.49 -16.17 -20.69
N LEU A 60 -1.49 -15.52 -20.08
CA LEU A 60 -1.56 -15.39 -18.62
C LEU A 60 -1.78 -16.74 -17.94
N ARG A 61 -2.65 -17.59 -18.48
CA ARG A 61 -2.92 -18.92 -17.93
C ARG A 61 -1.66 -19.78 -17.92
N THR A 62 -0.96 -19.88 -19.06
CA THR A 62 0.27 -20.67 -19.19
C THR A 62 1.32 -20.31 -18.13
N HIS A 63 1.43 -19.03 -17.79
CA HIS A 63 2.43 -18.53 -16.84
C HIS A 63 1.95 -18.57 -15.38
N LEU A 64 0.69 -18.26 -15.10
CA LEU A 64 0.17 -18.06 -13.74
C LEU A 64 -0.50 -19.29 -13.13
N GLU A 65 -0.98 -20.24 -13.95
CA GLU A 65 -1.61 -21.47 -13.46
C GLU A 65 -0.64 -22.36 -12.64
N PRO A 66 0.65 -22.51 -13.02
CA PRO A 66 1.63 -23.19 -12.17
C PRO A 66 1.78 -22.55 -10.78
N ILE A 67 1.63 -21.23 -10.68
CA ILE A 67 1.67 -20.51 -9.40
C ILE A 67 0.47 -20.89 -8.54
N ILE A 68 -0.74 -20.94 -9.11
CA ILE A 68 -1.94 -21.42 -8.40
C ILE A 68 -1.74 -22.85 -7.89
N HIS A 69 -1.19 -23.76 -8.70
CA HIS A 69 -0.94 -25.13 -8.26
C HIS A 69 0.05 -25.21 -7.09
N ASN A 70 1.12 -24.42 -7.14
CA ASN A 70 2.07 -24.30 -6.04
C ASN A 70 1.38 -23.75 -4.77
N MET A 71 0.54 -22.71 -4.90
CA MET A 71 -0.20 -22.14 -3.79
C MET A 71 -1.10 -23.18 -3.11
N VAL A 72 -1.80 -24.02 -3.87
CA VAL A 72 -2.63 -25.11 -3.32
C VAL A 72 -1.76 -26.17 -2.62
N ALA A 73 -0.59 -26.50 -3.17
CA ALA A 73 0.29 -27.53 -2.64
C ALA A 73 0.95 -27.18 -1.30
N TRP A 74 1.08 -25.89 -0.97
CA TRP A 74 1.62 -25.47 0.32
C TRP A 74 0.73 -25.95 1.49
N GLU A 75 1.35 -26.55 2.50
CA GLU A 75 0.65 -27.11 3.67
C GLU A 75 -0.25 -26.07 4.35
N ASP A 76 0.31 -24.87 4.56
CA ASP A 76 -0.35 -23.77 5.25
C ASP A 76 -1.46 -23.09 4.41
N SER A 77 -1.68 -23.52 3.16
CA SER A 77 -2.71 -22.89 2.31
C SER A 77 -4.12 -23.37 2.61
N TYR A 78 -4.31 -24.46 3.38
CA TYR A 78 -5.61 -25.11 3.58
C TYR A 78 -6.77 -24.17 3.96
N PRO A 79 -6.61 -23.15 4.84
CA PRO A 79 -7.73 -22.28 5.24
C PRO A 79 -8.20 -21.36 4.12
N PHE A 80 -7.43 -21.27 3.03
CA PHE A 80 -7.56 -20.26 1.99
C PHE A 80 -7.76 -20.85 0.61
N ARG A 81 -7.88 -22.18 0.53
CA ARG A 81 -8.16 -22.89 -0.73
C ARG A 81 -9.57 -22.61 -1.23
N GLN A 82 -10.50 -22.28 -0.34
CA GLN A 82 -11.91 -22.03 -0.63
C GLN A 82 -12.38 -20.73 0.01
N PRO A 83 -13.51 -20.15 -0.45
CA PRO A 83 -14.14 -19.03 0.22
C PRO A 83 -14.42 -19.34 1.69
N VAL A 84 -14.20 -18.36 2.56
CA VAL A 84 -14.49 -18.48 3.99
C VAL A 84 -16.00 -18.57 4.18
N ASP A 85 -16.46 -19.60 4.90
CA ASP A 85 -17.84 -19.73 5.35
C ASP A 85 -17.95 -19.23 6.80
N PRO A 86 -18.50 -18.02 7.04
CA PRO A 86 -18.57 -17.43 8.37
C PRO A 86 -19.48 -18.21 9.32
N VAL A 87 -20.50 -18.88 8.79
CA VAL A 87 -21.47 -19.64 9.59
C VAL A 87 -20.84 -20.94 10.06
N ALA A 88 -20.21 -21.68 9.15
CA ALA A 88 -19.53 -22.93 9.49
C ALA A 88 -18.38 -22.73 10.48
N LEU A 89 -17.70 -21.57 10.42
CA LEU A 89 -16.58 -21.22 11.30
C LEU A 89 -16.98 -20.44 12.55
N ASN A 90 -18.27 -20.15 12.74
CA ASN A 90 -18.80 -19.39 13.88
C ASN A 90 -18.14 -18.00 14.05
N ILE A 91 -17.96 -17.28 12.94
CA ILE A 91 -17.36 -15.93 12.87
C ILE A 91 -18.29 -14.96 12.12
N LEU A 92 -19.48 -14.73 12.66
CA LEU A 92 -20.57 -14.03 11.96
C LEU A 92 -20.27 -12.55 11.61
N ASP A 93 -19.29 -11.93 12.26
CA ASP A 93 -18.81 -10.57 12.01
C ASP A 93 -17.79 -10.49 10.85
N TYR A 94 -17.31 -11.63 10.35
CA TYR A 94 -16.30 -11.71 9.30
C TYR A 94 -16.63 -10.95 8.00
N PRO A 95 -17.86 -11.01 7.43
CA PRO A 95 -18.21 -10.29 6.21
C PRO A 95 -18.19 -8.77 6.36
N THR A 96 -18.44 -8.27 7.57
CA THR A 96 -18.49 -6.83 7.86
C THR A 96 -17.08 -6.24 7.93
N ILE A 97 -16.10 -7.03 8.37
CA ILE A 97 -14.71 -6.64 8.54
C ILE A 97 -13.91 -6.76 7.23
N ASN A 98 -14.18 -7.78 6.40
CA ASN A 98 -13.45 -8.05 5.16
C ASN A 98 -14.34 -7.96 3.92
N LYS A 99 -14.56 -6.75 3.40
CA LYS A 99 -15.43 -6.50 2.23
C LYS A 99 -14.94 -7.14 0.92
N HIS A 100 -13.65 -7.39 0.79
CA HIS A 100 -13.05 -8.08 -0.36
C HIS A 100 -12.38 -9.37 0.12
N ILE A 101 -13.09 -10.48 -0.06
CA ILE A 101 -12.61 -11.83 0.27
C ILE A 101 -11.99 -12.40 -1.00
N MET A 102 -10.71 -12.75 -0.94
CA MET A 102 -10.02 -13.48 -2.01
C MET A 102 -9.49 -14.81 -1.45
N ASN A 103 -9.51 -15.84 -2.27
CA ASN A 103 -9.06 -17.19 -1.96
C ASN A 103 -8.56 -17.87 -3.24
N ILE A 104 -7.83 -18.98 -3.09
CA ILE A 104 -7.12 -19.60 -4.21
C ILE A 104 -8.08 -20.12 -5.29
N SER A 105 -9.23 -20.70 -4.92
CA SER A 105 -10.20 -21.19 -5.92
C SER A 105 -10.86 -20.04 -6.70
N THR A 106 -11.16 -18.92 -6.04
CA THR A 106 -11.63 -17.71 -6.74
C THR A 106 -10.57 -17.19 -7.70
N MET A 107 -9.30 -17.07 -7.28
CA MET A 107 -8.22 -16.62 -8.17
C MET A 107 -8.06 -17.54 -9.38
N HIS A 108 -8.14 -18.85 -9.18
CA HIS A 108 -8.07 -19.84 -10.24
C HIS A 108 -9.23 -19.68 -11.24
N ASN A 109 -10.47 -19.52 -10.74
CA ASN A 109 -11.64 -19.31 -11.59
C ASN A 109 -11.57 -17.99 -12.38
N LYS A 110 -11.01 -16.92 -11.80
CA LYS A 110 -10.76 -15.65 -12.52
C LYS A 110 -9.72 -15.85 -13.63
N LEU A 111 -8.67 -16.62 -13.38
CA LEU A 111 -7.64 -16.95 -14.37
C LEU A 111 -8.23 -17.76 -15.53
N LEU A 112 -9.00 -18.81 -15.24
CA LEU A 112 -9.64 -19.66 -16.26
C LEU A 112 -10.63 -18.86 -17.14
N ARG A 113 -11.39 -17.95 -16.54
CA ARG A 113 -12.33 -17.06 -17.24
C ARG A 113 -11.66 -15.88 -17.97
N GLY A 114 -10.34 -15.74 -17.86
CA GLY A 114 -9.60 -14.65 -18.52
C GLY A 114 -9.90 -13.26 -17.97
N GLU A 115 -10.26 -13.16 -16.69
CA GLU A 115 -10.64 -11.88 -16.06
C GLU A 115 -9.44 -10.98 -15.73
N TYR A 116 -8.23 -11.54 -15.69
CA TYR A 116 -7.01 -10.77 -15.52
C TYR A 116 -6.55 -10.20 -16.86
N LYS A 117 -6.28 -8.89 -16.88
CA LYS A 117 -5.73 -8.18 -18.06
C LYS A 117 -4.20 -8.21 -18.08
N ASN A 118 -3.57 -8.40 -16.94
CA ASN A 118 -2.12 -8.40 -16.75
C ASN A 118 -1.76 -9.18 -15.46
N PRO A 119 -0.49 -9.62 -15.29
CA PRO A 119 -0.09 -10.40 -14.12
C PRO A 119 -0.12 -9.63 -12.79
N LEU A 120 -0.06 -8.29 -12.81
CA LEU A 120 -0.13 -7.51 -11.57
C LEU A 120 -1.51 -7.57 -10.93
N GLN A 121 -2.59 -7.65 -11.71
CA GLN A 121 -3.94 -7.86 -11.17
C GLN A 121 -4.09 -9.21 -10.45
N PHE A 122 -3.38 -10.24 -10.91
CA PHE A 122 -3.30 -11.52 -10.21
C PHE A 122 -2.51 -11.37 -8.89
N CYS A 123 -1.42 -10.60 -8.91
CA CYS A 123 -0.66 -10.30 -7.69
C CYS A 123 -1.50 -9.52 -6.68
N ASP A 124 -2.26 -8.51 -7.09
CA ASP A 124 -3.14 -7.72 -6.22
C ASP A 124 -4.13 -8.62 -5.46
N ASP A 125 -4.74 -9.59 -6.15
CA ASP A 125 -5.62 -10.60 -5.55
C ASP A 125 -4.88 -11.55 -4.60
N ALA A 126 -3.67 -11.99 -4.97
CA ALA A 126 -2.82 -12.82 -4.11
C ALA A 126 -2.45 -12.10 -2.80
N TRP A 127 -2.14 -10.81 -2.86
CA TRP A 127 -1.81 -9.99 -1.71
C TRP A 127 -3.00 -9.74 -0.79
N LEU A 128 -4.21 -9.62 -1.35
CA LEU A 128 -5.45 -9.57 -0.57
C LEU A 128 -5.72 -10.88 0.18
N TYR A 129 -5.29 -12.00 -0.41
CA TYR A 129 -5.33 -13.32 0.21
C TYR A 129 -4.33 -13.43 1.38
N THR A 130 -3.10 -12.92 1.23
CA THR A 130 -2.03 -13.08 2.25
C THR A 130 -2.01 -12.02 3.35
N ASN A 131 -2.61 -10.84 3.17
CA ASN A 131 -2.53 -9.75 4.16
C ASN A 131 -3.78 -9.67 5.06
N LYS A 132 -3.94 -10.63 5.99
CA LYS A 132 -5.08 -10.66 6.93
C LYS A 132 -4.62 -10.62 8.40
N PRO A 133 -5.25 -9.80 9.27
CA PRO A 133 -4.88 -9.65 10.69
C PRO A 133 -5.39 -10.78 11.60
N LEU A 134 -5.83 -11.92 11.04
CA LEU A 134 -6.50 -12.97 11.79
C LEU A 134 -5.50 -13.90 12.48
N ARG A 135 -5.97 -14.75 13.41
CA ARG A 135 -5.21 -15.79 14.17
C ARG A 135 -4.28 -16.68 13.31
N VAL A 136 -4.43 -16.63 11.99
CA VAL A 136 -3.69 -17.31 10.94
C VAL A 136 -2.44 -16.51 10.46
N TYR A 137 -2.13 -15.36 11.10
CA TYR A 137 -1.07 -14.42 10.69
C TYR A 137 0.30 -15.05 10.39
N LYS A 138 0.70 -16.09 11.16
CA LYS A 138 1.96 -16.81 10.92
C LYS A 138 1.96 -17.56 9.58
N MET A 139 0.84 -18.23 9.26
CA MET A 139 0.66 -18.93 7.99
C MET A 139 0.62 -17.92 6.84
N CYS A 140 -0.12 -16.82 7.00
CA CYS A 140 -0.16 -15.71 6.04
C CYS A 140 1.24 -15.18 5.69
N THR A 141 2.07 -14.92 6.71
CA THR A 141 3.44 -14.42 6.52
C THR A 141 4.32 -15.42 5.74
N LYS A 142 4.19 -16.71 6.06
CA LYS A 142 4.92 -17.77 5.35
C LYS A 142 4.45 -17.91 3.90
N LEU A 143 3.14 -17.90 3.65
CA LEU A 143 2.57 -17.99 2.32
C LEU A 143 2.93 -16.78 1.45
N ALA A 144 2.94 -15.57 2.02
CA ALA A 144 3.42 -14.36 1.33
C ALA A 144 4.88 -14.50 0.86
N LYS A 145 5.75 -15.05 1.71
CA LYS A 145 7.15 -15.29 1.35
C LYS A 145 7.28 -16.29 0.20
N LEU A 146 6.61 -17.44 0.30
CA LEU A 146 6.62 -18.48 -0.74
C LEU A 146 6.02 -17.97 -2.07
N PHE A 147 4.99 -17.13 -1.97
CA PHE A 147 4.40 -16.47 -3.13
C PHE A 147 5.42 -15.62 -3.88
N VAL A 148 6.11 -14.69 -3.19
CA VAL A 148 7.16 -13.84 -3.79
C VAL A 148 8.23 -14.67 -4.48
N GLU A 149 8.72 -15.72 -3.81
CA GLU A 149 9.75 -16.63 -4.34
C GLU A 149 9.30 -17.31 -5.65
N SER A 150 8.01 -17.59 -5.80
CA SER A 150 7.46 -18.23 -7.01
C SER A 150 7.07 -17.23 -8.12
N ILE A 151 6.48 -16.09 -7.77
CA ILE A 151 5.85 -15.17 -8.73
C ILE A 151 6.85 -14.25 -9.41
N ASP A 152 7.94 -13.87 -8.73
CA ASP A 152 8.89 -12.86 -9.23
C ASP A 152 9.48 -13.26 -10.58
N ARG A 153 9.91 -14.51 -10.70
CA ARG A 153 10.45 -15.05 -11.95
C ARG A 153 9.43 -14.96 -13.09
N VAL A 154 8.18 -15.36 -12.81
CA VAL A 154 7.12 -15.40 -13.83
C VAL A 154 6.77 -14.00 -14.32
N VAL A 155 6.64 -13.03 -13.43
CA VAL A 155 6.29 -11.65 -13.86
C VAL A 155 7.46 -10.95 -14.56
N GLN A 156 8.70 -11.31 -14.20
CA GLN A 156 9.90 -10.85 -14.91
C GLN A 156 9.96 -11.42 -16.33
N GLU A 157 9.61 -12.69 -16.52
CA GLU A 157 9.46 -13.30 -17.85
C GLU A 157 8.37 -12.58 -18.68
N LEU A 158 7.31 -12.09 -18.03
CA LEU A 158 6.26 -11.25 -18.65
C LEU A 158 6.66 -9.77 -18.83
N GLY A 159 7.88 -9.39 -18.45
CA GLY A 159 8.47 -8.06 -18.68
C GLY A 159 8.20 -7.01 -17.60
N TYR A 160 7.77 -7.42 -16.40
CA TYR A 160 7.61 -6.55 -15.22
C TYR A 160 8.84 -6.61 -14.31
N CYS A 161 8.94 -5.71 -13.34
CA CYS A 161 10.04 -5.72 -12.36
C CYS A 161 9.97 -6.90 -11.38
N CYS A 162 8.83 -7.09 -10.72
CA CYS A 162 8.59 -8.10 -9.68
C CYS A 162 7.10 -8.13 -9.30
N GLY A 163 6.67 -9.16 -8.57
CA GLY A 163 5.27 -9.35 -8.14
C GLY A 163 5.03 -8.96 -6.68
N ARG A 164 6.02 -8.33 -6.07
CA ARG A 164 6.05 -7.94 -4.66
C ARG A 164 5.10 -6.80 -4.36
N GLN A 165 4.53 -6.79 -3.16
CA GLN A 165 3.88 -5.63 -2.58
C GLN A 165 4.88 -4.94 -1.65
N TYR A 166 5.39 -3.80 -2.09
CA TYR A 166 6.20 -2.93 -1.25
C TYR A 166 5.31 -1.89 -0.58
N ALA A 167 5.64 -1.58 0.67
CA ALA A 167 5.09 -0.45 1.37
C ALA A 167 6.21 0.24 2.13
N TYR A 168 6.14 1.56 2.24
CA TYR A 168 7.04 2.34 3.05
C TYR A 168 6.84 1.98 4.52
N LEU A 169 7.94 1.99 5.27
CA LEU A 169 7.85 1.92 6.72
C LEU A 169 7.07 3.13 7.22
N PRO A 170 6.18 2.96 8.23
CA PRO A 170 5.48 4.08 8.82
C PRO A 170 6.47 5.17 9.22
N GLN A 171 6.12 6.43 8.95
CA GLN A 171 6.98 7.56 9.30
C GLN A 171 7.29 7.52 10.80
N VAL A 172 8.54 7.81 11.16
CA VAL A 172 8.93 7.90 12.57
C VAL A 172 8.22 9.11 13.19
N MET A 173 7.33 8.84 14.12
CA MET A 173 6.56 9.84 14.86
C MET A 173 7.37 10.36 16.05
N LEU A 174 7.55 11.67 16.13
CA LEU A 174 8.19 12.32 17.27
C LEU A 174 7.17 12.59 18.38
N CYS A 175 7.50 12.23 19.62
CA CYS A 175 6.67 12.58 20.78
C CYS A 175 6.88 14.07 21.11
N TYR A 176 5.78 14.78 21.41
CA TYR A 176 5.74 16.25 21.43
C TYR A 176 6.10 16.88 20.08
N GLY A 177 6.13 16.09 19.02
CA GLY A 177 6.49 16.54 17.69
C GLY A 177 5.26 16.98 16.91
N LYS A 178 5.46 17.98 16.07
CA LYS A 178 4.55 18.35 15.00
C LYS A 178 4.84 17.52 13.75
N GLN A 179 3.83 16.91 13.16
CA GLN A 179 3.97 16.08 11.96
C GLN A 179 3.66 16.84 10.66
N SER A 180 2.69 17.75 10.71
CA SER A 180 2.24 18.61 9.62
C SER A 180 1.82 19.98 10.20
N SER A 181 1.36 20.94 9.40
CA SER A 181 0.99 22.29 9.87
C SER A 181 0.07 22.30 11.10
N ASP A 182 -0.76 21.27 11.29
CA ASP A 182 -1.83 21.25 12.29
C ASP A 182 -1.93 19.95 13.11
N THR A 183 -0.93 19.05 13.04
CA THR A 183 -0.97 17.76 13.74
C THR A 183 0.18 17.62 14.74
N TYR A 184 -0.17 17.40 16.01
CA TYR A 184 0.78 17.09 17.09
C TYR A 184 0.61 15.66 17.58
N THR A 185 1.73 15.05 17.94
CA THR A 185 1.75 13.65 18.32
C THR A 185 2.42 13.40 19.67
N PHE A 186 1.80 12.52 20.45
CA PHE A 186 2.28 12.09 21.75
C PHE A 186 2.29 10.58 21.83
N CYS A 187 3.32 10.01 22.43
CA CYS A 187 3.24 8.63 22.90
C CYS A 187 2.28 8.58 24.09
N VAL A 188 1.56 7.46 24.23
CA VAL A 188 0.54 7.30 25.29
C VAL A 188 1.10 7.56 26.69
N LYS A 189 2.35 7.16 26.96
CA LYS A 189 2.98 7.38 28.27
C LYS A 189 3.09 8.88 28.61
N CYS A 190 3.60 9.68 27.68
CA CYS A 190 3.78 11.12 27.88
C CYS A 190 2.43 11.86 27.92
N PHE A 191 1.48 11.45 27.08
CA PHE A 191 0.12 12.00 27.10
C PHE A 191 -0.55 11.80 28.48
N ASN A 192 -0.42 10.59 29.04
CA ASN A 192 -1.01 10.24 30.33
C ASN A 192 -0.28 10.85 31.54
N SER A 193 1.01 11.19 31.42
CA SER A 193 1.75 11.83 32.52
C SER A 193 1.38 13.30 32.75
N ILE A 194 0.71 13.93 31.79
CA ILE A 194 0.22 15.31 31.94
C ILE A 194 -1.04 15.24 32.80
N GLU A 195 -1.10 15.94 33.93
CA GLU A 195 -2.29 15.92 34.80
C GLU A 195 -3.40 16.87 34.33
N SER A 196 -3.03 17.91 33.55
CA SER A 196 -3.98 18.90 33.01
C SER A 196 -4.93 18.32 31.97
N GLU A 197 -6.12 18.92 31.86
CA GLU A 197 -7.14 18.64 30.82
C GLU A 197 -6.76 19.21 29.44
N SER A 198 -5.78 20.10 29.39
CA SER A 198 -5.22 20.68 28.17
C SER A 198 -3.71 20.49 28.09
N ILE A 199 -3.20 20.41 26.87
CA ILE A 199 -1.77 20.30 26.56
C ILE A 199 -1.33 21.58 25.83
N PHE A 200 -0.23 22.18 26.28
CA PHE A 200 0.39 23.33 25.64
C PHE A 200 1.46 22.85 24.65
N VAL A 201 1.35 23.25 23.39
CA VAL A 201 2.24 22.81 22.30
C VAL A 201 2.82 24.00 21.54
N GLY A 202 4.04 23.84 21.02
CA GLY A 202 4.69 24.83 20.19
C GLY A 202 5.88 24.22 19.47
N ASP A 203 6.17 24.74 18.28
CA ASP A 203 7.22 24.21 17.39
C ASP A 203 8.58 24.85 17.66
N ASP A 204 8.55 26.08 18.18
CA ASP A 204 9.72 26.91 18.42
C ASP A 204 9.61 27.52 19.83
N PRO A 205 10.68 27.49 20.64
CA PRO A 205 10.71 28.11 21.97
C PRO A 205 10.39 29.61 22.00
N THR A 206 10.50 30.31 20.86
CA THR A 206 10.19 31.73 20.70
C THR A 206 8.73 32.00 20.36
N GLN A 207 7.96 30.96 19.99
CA GLN A 207 6.54 31.09 19.68
C GLN A 207 5.68 30.88 20.92
N ALA A 208 4.55 31.58 20.97
CA ALA A 208 3.56 31.37 22.01
C ALA A 208 2.99 29.96 21.91
N LEU A 209 2.90 29.27 23.06
CA LEU A 209 2.34 27.93 23.11
C LEU A 209 0.83 27.99 22.85
N VAL A 210 0.34 27.05 22.04
CA VAL A 210 -1.08 26.84 21.76
C VAL A 210 -1.64 25.85 22.78
N GLU A 211 -2.76 26.20 23.42
CA GLU A 211 -3.47 25.30 24.32
C GLU A 211 -4.43 24.41 23.53
N ILE A 212 -4.24 23.09 23.62
CA ILE A 212 -5.10 22.10 22.96
C ILE A 212 -5.73 21.18 24.03
N PRO A 213 -7.07 21.17 24.17
CA PRO A 213 -7.77 20.26 25.07
C PRO A 213 -7.50 18.79 24.73
N LYS A 214 -7.25 17.95 25.76
CA LYS A 214 -6.97 16.52 25.60
C LYS A 214 -8.06 15.73 24.89
N LYS A 215 -9.31 16.16 25.02
CA LYS A 215 -10.45 15.54 24.31
C LYS A 215 -10.38 15.67 22.78
N LEU A 216 -9.56 16.60 22.27
CA LEU A 216 -9.29 16.78 20.85
C LEU A 216 -8.10 15.93 20.39
N PHE A 217 -7.76 14.86 21.10
CA PHE A 217 -6.71 13.94 20.69
C PHE A 217 -7.34 12.56 20.45
N LEU A 218 -7.09 11.94 19.29
CA LEU A 218 -7.58 10.60 18.98
C LEU A 218 -6.49 9.57 19.14
N LEU A 219 -6.79 8.51 19.88
CA LEU A 219 -5.91 7.36 20.00
C LEU A 219 -5.76 6.66 18.64
N ALA A 220 -4.52 6.49 18.20
CA ALA A 220 -4.20 5.77 16.98
C ALA A 220 -3.03 4.80 17.22
N LYS A 221 -2.62 4.10 16.16
CA LYS A 221 -1.42 3.28 16.13
C LYS A 221 -0.62 3.68 14.90
N ASN A 222 0.69 3.76 15.04
CA ASN A 222 1.58 4.06 13.92
C ASN A 222 1.84 2.80 13.08
N ASP A 223 0.79 2.28 12.45
CA ASP A 223 0.83 1.10 11.59
C ASP A 223 0.30 1.34 10.18
N ILE A 224 0.12 2.62 9.81
CA ILE A 224 -0.16 3.03 8.44
C ILE A 224 1.08 2.76 7.60
N GLN A 225 0.93 1.88 6.62
CA GLN A 225 1.95 1.57 5.62
C GLN A 225 1.48 2.12 4.28
N GLU A 226 2.21 3.09 3.74
CA GLU A 226 1.91 3.67 2.44
C GLU A 226 2.45 2.75 1.35
N PRO A 227 1.64 2.34 0.36
CA PRO A 227 2.10 1.47 -0.71
C PRO A 227 3.17 2.16 -1.58
N GLU A 228 4.12 1.38 -2.08
CA GLU A 228 5.13 1.85 -3.03
C GLU A 228 4.50 2.40 -4.31
N ILE A 229 5.07 3.50 -4.80
CA ILE A 229 4.59 4.16 -6.01
C ILE A 229 4.90 3.29 -7.23
N MET A 230 3.91 3.15 -8.11
CA MET A 230 4.06 2.51 -9.40
C MET A 230 4.15 3.57 -10.50
N ILE A 231 5.08 3.39 -11.43
CA ILE A 231 5.26 4.24 -12.62
C ILE A 231 5.04 3.42 -13.88
N ASP A 232 4.63 4.08 -14.97
CA ASP A 232 4.34 3.40 -16.23
C ASP A 232 5.45 3.64 -17.25
N CYS A 233 5.84 2.57 -17.94
CA CYS A 233 6.71 2.70 -19.11
C CYS A 233 5.99 3.48 -20.21
N ILE A 234 6.60 4.56 -20.71
CA ILE A 234 5.98 5.44 -21.72
C ILE A 234 5.77 4.76 -23.08
N ILE A 235 6.45 3.64 -23.34
CA ILE A 235 6.32 2.85 -24.56
C ILE A 235 5.28 1.74 -24.38
N CYS A 236 5.53 0.77 -23.49
CA CYS A 236 4.69 -0.42 -23.36
C CYS A 236 3.60 -0.35 -22.30
N THR A 237 3.52 0.74 -21.53
CA THR A 237 2.54 0.96 -20.44
C THR A 237 2.55 -0.11 -19.35
N ARG A 238 3.61 -0.95 -19.27
CA ARG A 238 3.82 -1.83 -18.11
C ARG A 238 4.11 -0.96 -16.89
N ARG A 239 3.44 -1.27 -15.77
CA ARG A 239 3.71 -0.63 -14.48
C ARG A 239 4.94 -1.24 -13.81
N TRP A 240 5.77 -0.42 -13.20
CA TRP A 240 6.98 -0.78 -12.48
C TRP A 240 6.96 -0.11 -11.12
N HIS A 241 7.51 -0.76 -10.08
CA HIS A 241 7.79 -0.04 -8.84
C HIS A 241 8.81 1.06 -9.15
N GLN A 242 8.58 2.26 -8.62
CA GLN A 242 9.50 3.38 -8.81
C GLN A 242 10.91 3.03 -8.33
N ILE A 243 11.02 2.34 -7.19
CA ILE A 243 12.29 1.84 -6.66
C ILE A 243 12.95 0.79 -7.58
N CYS A 244 12.17 -0.10 -8.21
CA CYS A 244 12.72 -1.08 -9.16
C CYS A 244 13.18 -0.44 -10.47
N ALA A 245 12.55 0.65 -10.86
CA ALA A 245 12.95 1.45 -12.01
C ALA A 245 14.14 2.39 -11.72
N LEU A 246 14.52 2.53 -10.44
CA LEU A 246 15.54 3.50 -9.97
C LEU A 246 15.26 4.91 -10.51
N ARG A 247 13.99 5.31 -10.49
CA ARG A 247 13.50 6.51 -11.19
C ARG A 247 13.24 7.67 -10.23
N LEU A 248 13.82 8.82 -10.57
CA LEU A 248 13.55 10.10 -9.95
C LEU A 248 13.21 11.15 -11.03
N ASP A 249 12.05 11.80 -10.93
CA ASP A 249 11.56 12.70 -11.99
C ASP A 249 12.43 13.94 -12.19
N GLN A 250 13.15 14.39 -11.16
CA GLN A 250 14.14 15.45 -11.29
C GLN A 250 15.32 15.09 -12.20
N ILE A 251 15.61 13.80 -12.39
CA ILE A 251 16.76 13.33 -13.18
C ILE A 251 16.33 12.99 -14.62
N TRP A 252 15.13 12.43 -14.80
CA TRP A 252 14.67 11.91 -16.10
C TRP A 252 13.32 12.51 -16.53
N PRO A 253 13.20 13.81 -16.79
CA PRO A 253 11.91 14.47 -17.06
C PRO A 253 11.15 13.89 -18.28
N GLU A 254 11.85 13.28 -19.23
CA GLU A 254 11.31 12.67 -20.46
C GLU A 254 10.43 11.41 -20.25
N GLY A 255 10.37 10.88 -19.03
CA GLY A 255 9.55 9.71 -18.70
C GLY A 255 10.33 8.40 -18.68
N PHE A 256 9.71 7.35 -18.12
CA PHE A 256 10.39 6.07 -17.86
C PHE A 256 10.26 5.12 -19.05
N ILE A 257 11.37 4.51 -19.49
CA ILE A 257 11.38 3.42 -20.47
C ILE A 257 11.93 2.17 -19.78
N CYS A 258 11.16 1.08 -19.77
CA CYS A 258 11.57 -0.15 -19.11
C CYS A 258 12.68 -0.89 -19.88
N ASN A 259 13.47 -1.69 -19.17
CA ASN A 259 14.59 -2.48 -19.73
C ASN A 259 14.16 -3.43 -20.87
N THR A 260 12.89 -3.85 -20.90
CA THR A 260 12.36 -4.66 -22.00
C THR A 260 12.24 -3.83 -23.27
N CYS A 261 11.65 -2.63 -23.20
CA CYS A 261 11.54 -1.75 -24.36
C CYS A 261 12.90 -1.22 -24.85
N ILE A 262 13.83 -0.92 -23.93
CA ILE A 262 15.21 -0.54 -24.28
C ILE A 262 15.85 -1.62 -25.17
N ARG A 263 15.73 -2.89 -24.78
CA ARG A 263 16.27 -4.02 -25.54
C ARG A 263 15.52 -4.31 -26.84
N GLU A 264 14.19 -4.28 -26.82
CA GLU A 264 13.35 -4.60 -27.97
C GLU A 264 13.45 -3.56 -29.09
N TYR A 265 13.50 -2.27 -28.73
CA TYR A 265 13.52 -1.16 -29.68
C TYR A 265 14.90 -0.55 -29.87
N ASN A 266 15.92 -1.07 -29.19
CA ASN A 266 17.32 -0.65 -29.27
C ASN A 266 17.49 0.87 -29.08
N ILE A 267 16.95 1.38 -27.97
CA ILE A 267 16.95 2.79 -27.55
C ILE A 267 18.08 3.03 -26.54
#